data_AF-A0A519ZEK3-F1
#
_entry.id   AF-A0A519ZEK3-F1
#
_cell.length_a   1.000
_cell.length_b   1.000
_cell.length_c   1.000
_cell.angle_alpha   90.00
_cell.angle_beta   90.00
_cell.angle_gamma   90.00
#
_symmetry.space_group_name_H-M   'P 1'
#
loop_
_entity.id
_entity.type
_entity.pdbx_description
1 polymer ?
#
loop_
_entity_poly.entity_id
_entity_poly.type
_entity_poly.pdbx_seq_one_letter_code
_entity_poly.pdbx_strand_id
1 'polypeptide(L)'
;MEWLSWYLPKPNPAKPLAGTDGQYERLPDASGRQLFLAGDGPVYPGLLLEFQGPRFRFIMLNYESQGTNTHHFYHHADCDLLVLTNTDGVTSKIFNAATTWLSVFDLRTNTWLLDTVVEADGDEEDNWHTQRRYQVKDAGRTLVLGPYRDGKGRYQAATLTGKDKPRSNYTLPPGTYSLRAGRYQRATAALPASIRPGGLAPAPRRLAVSVTEVNGTFRDAQGREFALLALGGGKLRVGFRDAGTKTAGVYHAHLFTYDASIAADSAVLPPYAGSTETCSLRLRFERPGTLQVRENGAGCTAEAVGTYTKISATKPTFR
;
A
#
# COMPACT_ATOMS: atom_id res chain seq x y z
N MET A 1 10.77 -19.27 17.78
CA MET A 1 11.01 -18.06 18.61
C MET A 1 12.47 -17.61 18.57
N GLU A 2 13.43 -18.48 18.21
CA GLU A 2 14.86 -18.15 18.09
C GLU A 2 15.21 -17.19 16.93
N TRP A 3 14.46 -17.19 15.83
CA TRP A 3 14.76 -16.34 14.67
C TRP A 3 14.68 -14.84 14.97
N LEU A 4 13.78 -14.37 15.88
CA LEU A 4 13.71 -12.95 16.26
C LEU A 4 14.87 -12.50 17.16
N SER A 5 15.54 -13.41 17.87
CA SER A 5 16.61 -13.07 18.81
C SER A 5 17.88 -12.56 18.13
N TRP A 6 18.06 -12.86 16.84
CA TRP A 6 19.15 -12.34 16.02
C TRP A 6 18.87 -10.94 15.47
N TYR A 7 17.60 -10.52 15.41
CA TYR A 7 17.17 -9.26 14.78
C TYR A 7 16.82 -8.15 15.78
N LEU A 8 16.56 -8.47 17.04
CA LEU A 8 16.24 -7.48 18.06
C LEU A 8 17.38 -7.41 19.09
N PRO A 9 18.16 -6.32 19.15
CA PRO A 9 19.08 -6.13 20.26
C PRO A 9 18.29 -6.13 21.58
N LYS A 10 18.90 -6.70 22.63
CA LYS A 10 18.29 -6.79 23.96
C LYS A 10 17.80 -5.40 24.41
N PRO A 11 16.58 -5.28 24.98
CA PRO A 11 16.05 -3.97 25.29
C PRO A 11 16.90 -3.22 26.30
N ASN A 12 17.23 -1.95 26.04
CA ASN A 12 17.86 -1.07 27.03
C ASN A 12 16.85 0.03 27.42
N PRO A 13 16.13 -0.13 28.54
CA PRO A 13 15.04 0.78 28.94
C PRO A 13 15.52 2.18 29.38
N ALA A 14 16.83 2.46 29.43
CA ALA A 14 17.39 3.65 30.06
C ALA A 14 17.85 4.76 29.10
N LYS A 15 17.70 4.63 27.78
CA LYS A 15 18.09 5.69 26.83
C LYS A 15 17.00 5.97 25.79
N PRO A 16 16.50 7.22 25.65
CA PRO A 16 15.80 7.64 24.45
C PRO A 16 16.84 7.79 23.34
N LEU A 17 16.65 7.10 22.22
CA LEU A 17 17.66 6.98 21.15
C LEU A 17 17.15 7.63 19.87
N ALA A 18 17.97 8.48 19.27
CA ALA A 18 17.86 8.93 17.89
C ALA A 18 18.49 7.86 16.99
N GLY A 19 17.77 7.42 15.96
CA GLY A 19 18.05 6.19 15.21
C GLY A 19 19.27 6.22 14.29
N THR A 20 20.05 5.14 14.37
CA THR A 20 20.86 4.54 13.29
C THR A 20 21.04 3.05 13.61
N ASP A 21 20.72 2.19 12.64
CA ASP A 21 20.92 0.73 12.53
C ASP A 21 20.59 -0.16 13.75
N GLY A 22 19.54 -0.98 13.60
CA GLY A 22 19.16 -2.02 14.56
C GLY A 22 18.39 -1.53 15.78
N GLN A 23 18.05 -0.24 15.84
CA GLN A 23 17.29 0.32 16.95
C GLN A 23 15.78 0.20 16.71
N TYR A 24 15.05 -0.04 17.80
CA TYR A 24 13.61 0.08 17.81
C TYR A 24 13.25 1.41 18.49
N GLU A 25 12.37 2.19 17.88
CA GLU A 25 11.85 3.42 18.48
C GLU A 25 10.53 3.12 19.17
N ARG A 26 10.42 3.46 20.46
CA ARG A 26 9.13 3.41 21.14
C ARG A 26 8.25 4.53 20.61
N LEU A 27 7.12 4.17 19.99
CA LEU A 27 6.18 5.15 19.50
C LEU A 27 5.33 5.70 20.66
N PRO A 28 5.11 7.02 20.71
CA PRO A 28 4.13 7.59 21.63
C PRO A 28 2.73 7.09 21.24
N ASP A 29 1.97 6.64 22.23
CA ASP A 29 0.61 6.15 22.03
C ASP A 29 -0.28 6.63 23.18
N ALA A 30 -1.34 7.36 22.82
CA ALA A 30 -2.31 7.87 23.78
C ALA A 30 -3.26 6.77 24.29
N SER A 31 -3.36 5.64 23.59
CA SER A 31 -4.13 4.48 24.04
C SER A 31 -3.38 3.59 25.04
N GLY A 32 -2.13 3.94 25.39
CA GLY A 32 -1.34 3.24 26.40
C GLY A 32 -0.72 1.92 25.95
N ARG A 33 -0.78 1.59 24.65
CA ARG A 33 -0.13 0.38 24.11
C ARG A 33 1.38 0.58 24.07
N GLN A 34 2.09 -0.54 24.06
CA GLN A 34 3.54 -0.57 23.96
C GLN A 34 3.93 -0.82 22.51
N LEU A 35 3.95 0.27 21.73
CA LEU A 35 4.28 0.25 20.32
C LEU A 35 5.75 0.55 20.09
N PHE A 36 6.38 -0.23 19.21
CA PHE A 36 7.75 -0.02 18.78
C PHE A 36 7.84 -0.14 17.27
N LEU A 37 8.55 0.80 16.64
CA LEU A 37 8.93 0.71 15.25
C LEU A 37 10.34 0.10 15.19
N ALA A 38 10.52 -0.98 14.44
CA ALA A 38 11.81 -1.64 14.23
C ALA A 38 12.11 -1.75 12.74
N GLY A 39 13.39 -1.88 12.37
CA GLY A 39 13.78 -2.10 10.99
C GLY A 39 13.61 -0.88 10.07
N ASP A 40 13.77 0.34 10.59
CA ASP A 40 13.77 1.57 9.80
C ASP A 40 15.09 1.83 9.04
N GLY A 41 15.97 0.82 8.99
CA GLY A 41 17.25 0.88 8.28
C GLY A 41 17.12 0.62 6.77
N PRO A 42 18.21 0.87 6.01
CA PRO A 42 18.22 0.79 4.55
C PRO A 42 18.02 -0.60 3.94
N VAL A 43 17.98 -1.66 4.76
CA VAL A 43 17.93 -3.06 4.30
C VAL A 43 16.85 -3.88 5.03
N TYR A 44 16.13 -3.28 5.98
CA TYR A 44 15.20 -4.01 6.83
C TYR A 44 13.76 -3.60 6.55
N PRO A 45 12.80 -4.55 6.62
CA PRO A 45 11.40 -4.18 6.62
C PRO A 45 11.11 -3.41 7.91
N GLY A 46 10.43 -2.29 7.77
CA GLY A 46 9.76 -1.57 8.84
C GLY A 46 8.70 -2.47 9.48
N LEU A 47 8.87 -2.75 10.76
CA LEU A 47 7.97 -3.56 11.58
C LEU A 47 7.38 -2.69 12.68
N LEU A 48 6.05 -2.67 12.77
CA LEU A 48 5.37 -2.18 13.97
C LEU A 48 5.17 -3.35 14.92
N LEU A 49 5.87 -3.34 16.04
CA LEU A 49 5.74 -4.29 17.13
C LEU A 49 4.79 -3.72 18.19
N GLU A 50 3.87 -4.55 18.68
CA GLU A 50 3.02 -4.22 19.81
C GLU A 50 3.17 -5.28 20.90
N PHE A 51 3.56 -4.84 22.10
CA PHE A 51 3.70 -5.72 23.25
C PHE A 51 2.47 -5.67 24.16
N GLN A 52 2.08 -6.84 24.65
CA GLN A 52 1.00 -7.07 25.60
C GLN A 52 1.54 -8.01 26.69
N GLY A 53 2.28 -7.43 27.64
CA GLY A 53 3.06 -8.18 28.62
C GLY A 53 4.16 -9.00 27.93
N PRO A 54 4.24 -10.33 28.15
CA PRO A 54 5.27 -11.17 27.53
C PRO A 54 4.97 -11.54 26.06
N ARG A 55 3.78 -11.21 25.55
CA ARG A 55 3.37 -11.52 24.18
C ARG A 55 3.56 -10.28 23.31
N PHE A 56 3.85 -10.50 22.03
CA PHE A 56 3.85 -9.43 21.04
C PHE A 56 3.11 -9.86 19.78
N ARG A 57 2.64 -8.87 19.03
CA ARG A 57 2.25 -9.02 17.62
C ARG A 57 3.05 -8.05 16.79
N PHE A 58 3.21 -8.34 15.51
CA PHE A 58 3.87 -7.44 14.58
C PHE A 58 3.02 -7.20 13.33
N ILE A 59 3.19 -6.02 12.74
CA ILE A 59 2.66 -5.63 11.44
C ILE A 59 3.85 -5.22 10.59
N MET A 60 3.99 -5.87 9.43
CA MET A 60 4.95 -5.44 8.43
C MET A 60 4.41 -4.19 7.73
N LEU A 61 5.17 -3.10 7.80
CA LEU A 61 4.74 -1.78 7.35
C LEU A 61 5.15 -1.49 5.90
N ASN A 62 6.27 -2.06 5.45
CA ASN A 62 6.73 -2.02 4.07
C ASN A 62 7.40 -3.37 3.73
N TYR A 63 7.44 -3.68 2.44
CA TYR A 63 8.16 -4.84 1.93
C TYR A 63 9.55 -4.38 1.49
N GLU A 64 10.57 -5.22 1.73
CA GLU A 64 12.00 -5.07 1.36
C GLU A 64 12.30 -3.86 0.47
N SER A 65 12.80 -2.77 1.07
CA SER A 65 13.37 -1.68 0.31
C SER A 65 14.88 -1.71 0.46
N GLN A 66 15.60 -1.60 -0.65
CA GLN A 66 17.04 -1.34 -0.62
C GLN A 66 17.36 0.15 -0.46
N GLY A 67 16.48 0.91 0.19
CA GLY A 67 16.66 2.35 0.33
C GLY A 67 16.12 2.91 1.63
N THR A 68 16.09 4.23 1.71
CA THR A 68 15.90 4.93 2.98
C THR A 68 14.45 4.92 3.43
N ASN A 69 14.25 4.49 4.67
CA ASN A 69 13.00 4.66 5.40
C ASN A 69 13.07 5.93 6.25
N THR A 70 12.01 6.71 6.21
CA THR A 70 11.80 7.80 7.19
C THR A 70 10.39 7.70 7.73
N HIS A 71 10.23 8.03 9.00
CA HIS A 71 8.93 8.05 9.65
C HIS A 71 8.71 9.35 10.39
N HIS A 72 7.44 9.72 10.48
CA HIS A 72 6.97 10.82 11.28
C HIS A 72 5.71 10.40 12.03
N PHE A 73 5.65 10.74 13.31
CA PHE A 73 4.49 10.51 14.13
C PHE A 73 3.68 11.80 14.31
N TYR A 74 2.36 11.70 14.14
CA TYR A 74 1.42 12.78 14.36
C TYR A 74 0.33 12.36 15.33
N HIS A 75 0.29 13.02 16.48
CA HIS A 75 -0.77 12.84 17.47
C HIS A 75 -1.98 13.74 17.17
N HIS A 76 -3.19 13.23 17.35
CA HIS A 76 -4.44 13.99 17.22
C HIS A 76 -5.51 13.46 18.20
N ALA A 77 -6.53 14.27 18.50
CA ALA A 77 -7.61 13.89 19.42
C ALA A 77 -8.32 12.59 19.00
N ASP A 78 -8.46 12.36 17.68
CA ASP A 78 -9.21 11.22 17.11
C ASP A 78 -8.36 10.11 16.46
N CYS A 79 -7.05 10.29 16.33
CA CYS A 79 -6.16 9.31 15.67
C CYS A 79 -4.70 9.51 16.06
N ASP A 80 -3.90 8.45 15.88
CA ASP A 80 -2.45 8.48 16.05
C ASP A 80 -1.83 7.99 14.75
N LEU A 81 -1.21 8.89 13.99
CA LEU A 81 -0.79 8.60 12.63
C LEU A 81 0.71 8.34 12.56
N LEU A 82 1.08 7.20 12.01
CA LEU A 82 2.43 6.89 11.56
C LEU A 82 2.50 7.15 10.06
N VAL A 83 3.26 8.17 9.67
CA VAL A 83 3.53 8.49 8.27
C VAL A 83 4.90 7.93 7.91
N LEU A 84 4.94 7.06 6.92
CA LEU A 84 6.13 6.37 6.44
C LEU A 84 6.43 6.85 5.03
N THR A 85 7.68 7.21 4.80
CA THR A 85 8.20 7.43 3.45
C THR A 85 9.30 6.42 3.21
N ASN A 86 9.10 5.60 2.20
CA ASN A 86 10.03 4.56 1.78
C ASN A 86 10.52 4.89 0.38
N THR A 87 11.81 5.10 0.22
CA THR A 87 12.41 5.27 -1.10
C THR A 87 13.14 3.99 -1.44
N ASP A 88 12.65 3.26 -2.44
CA ASP A 88 13.31 2.08 -2.98
C ASP A 88 14.10 2.49 -4.24
N GLY A 89 15.42 2.32 -4.17
CA GLY A 89 16.32 2.59 -5.28
C GLY A 89 16.81 1.28 -5.86
N VAL A 90 16.50 1.01 -7.13
CA VAL A 90 17.18 -0.06 -7.86
C VAL A 90 18.36 0.57 -8.57
N THR A 91 19.55 0.44 -7.98
CA THR A 91 20.80 0.77 -8.68
C THR A 91 21.21 -0.43 -9.51
N SER A 92 21.09 -0.32 -10.83
CA SER A 92 21.70 -1.26 -11.77
C SER A 92 22.62 -0.50 -12.70
N LYS A 93 23.59 -1.19 -13.33
CA LYS A 93 24.52 -0.56 -14.30
C LYS A 93 23.82 0.10 -15.51
N ILE A 94 22.53 -0.15 -15.71
CA ILE A 94 21.78 0.23 -16.92
C ILE A 94 20.56 1.13 -16.56
N PHE A 95 20.09 1.07 -15.32
CA PHE A 95 18.93 1.83 -14.85
C PHE A 95 19.15 2.27 -13.41
N ASN A 96 19.02 3.58 -13.17
CA ASN A 96 18.91 4.17 -11.84
C ASN A 96 17.51 4.74 -11.73
N ALA A 97 16.63 4.00 -11.04
CA ALA A 97 15.29 4.45 -10.75
C ALA A 97 15.05 4.41 -9.25
N ALA A 98 14.51 5.50 -8.72
CA ALA A 98 14.05 5.58 -7.35
C ALA A 98 12.53 5.68 -7.34
N THR A 99 11.88 4.78 -6.63
CA THR A 99 10.43 4.84 -6.38
C THR A 99 10.22 5.22 -4.92
N THR A 100 9.52 6.32 -4.69
CA THR A 100 9.15 6.72 -3.32
C THR A 100 7.69 6.36 -3.06
N TRP A 101 7.46 5.62 -1.99
CA TRP A 101 6.16 5.28 -1.42
C TRP A 101 5.86 6.17 -0.22
N LEU A 102 4.60 6.60 -0.13
CA LEU A 102 4.04 7.25 1.05
C LEU A 102 2.93 6.38 1.61
N SER A 103 3.12 5.97 2.86
CA SER A 103 2.15 5.15 3.57
C SER A 103 1.74 5.87 4.86
N VAL A 104 0.44 5.91 5.14
CA VAL A 104 -0.13 6.53 6.34
C VAL A 104 -0.95 5.49 7.07
N PHE A 105 -0.51 5.15 8.28
CA PHE A 105 -1.11 4.14 9.13
C PHE A 105 -1.72 4.80 10.37
N ASP A 106 -2.98 4.51 10.67
CA ASP A 106 -3.60 4.90 11.93
C ASP A 106 -3.33 3.83 12.98
N LEU A 107 -2.45 4.15 13.93
CA LEU A 107 -2.07 3.26 15.01
C LEU A 107 -3.28 2.87 15.85
N ARG A 108 -4.21 3.79 16.16
CA ARG A 108 -5.35 3.48 17.05
C ARG A 108 -6.25 2.39 16.48
N THR A 109 -6.51 2.47 15.18
CA THR A 109 -7.41 1.55 14.48
C THR A 109 -6.68 0.41 13.76
N ASN A 110 -5.34 0.41 13.80
CA ASN A 110 -4.48 -0.52 13.06
C ASN A 110 -4.85 -0.64 11.58
N THR A 111 -5.10 0.50 10.93
CA THR A 111 -5.62 0.54 9.56
C THR A 111 -4.78 1.44 8.66
N TRP A 112 -4.51 0.97 7.44
CA TRP A 112 -3.90 1.78 6.39
C TRP A 112 -4.90 2.80 5.85
N LEU A 113 -4.54 4.08 5.93
CA LEU A 113 -5.34 5.19 5.40
C LEU A 113 -4.86 5.65 4.01
N LEU A 114 -3.58 5.42 3.74
CA LEU A 114 -2.91 5.68 2.47
C LEU A 114 -1.74 4.71 2.31
N ASP A 115 -1.54 4.19 1.11
CA ASP A 115 -0.35 3.42 0.73
C ASP A 115 -0.19 3.53 -0.78
N THR A 116 0.73 4.38 -1.23
CA THR A 116 0.81 4.74 -2.65
C THR A 116 2.15 5.33 -3.06
N VAL A 117 2.46 5.24 -4.36
CA VAL A 117 3.65 5.85 -4.96
C VAL A 117 3.47 7.36 -5.04
N VAL A 118 4.45 8.12 -4.59
CA VAL A 118 4.46 9.59 -4.64
C VAL A 118 5.49 10.14 -5.61
N GLU A 119 6.42 9.31 -6.07
CA GLU A 119 7.41 9.66 -7.09
C GLU A 119 7.99 8.39 -7.71
N ALA A 120 8.28 8.45 -9.00
CA ALA A 120 9.06 7.45 -9.72
C ALA A 120 9.99 8.24 -10.65
N ASP A 121 11.21 8.47 -10.21
CA ASP A 121 12.20 9.23 -11.00
C ASP A 121 12.95 8.30 -11.95
N GLY A 122 13.18 8.80 -13.16
CA GLY A 122 14.00 8.16 -14.16
C GLY A 122 15.42 8.75 -14.20
N ASP A 123 16.41 7.86 -14.22
CA ASP A 123 17.78 8.00 -14.72
C ASP A 123 18.73 9.06 -14.10
N GLU A 124 18.35 9.81 -13.06
CA GLU A 124 19.32 10.67 -12.35
C GLU A 124 20.04 9.93 -11.20
N GLU A 125 21.35 9.69 -11.39
CA GLU A 125 22.27 8.99 -10.46
C GLU A 125 22.27 9.52 -9.01
N ASP A 126 21.81 10.75 -8.77
CA ASP A 126 21.98 11.46 -7.49
C ASP A 126 20.72 11.61 -6.63
N ASN A 127 19.54 11.17 -7.08
CA ASN A 127 18.27 11.56 -6.42
C ASN A 127 17.74 10.61 -5.34
N TRP A 128 18.39 9.47 -5.07
CA TRP A 128 17.92 8.47 -4.09
C TRP A 128 17.93 8.96 -2.63
N HIS A 129 18.58 10.09 -2.33
CA HIS A 129 18.60 10.71 -0.99
C HIS A 129 17.53 11.79 -0.78
N THR A 130 16.64 12.00 -1.75
CA THR A 130 15.62 13.05 -1.69
C THR A 130 14.60 12.75 -0.59
N GLN A 131 14.79 13.31 0.60
CA GLN A 131 13.84 13.16 1.69
C GLN A 131 12.66 14.12 1.53
N ARG A 132 11.47 13.56 1.33
CA ARG A 132 10.21 14.31 1.34
C ARG A 132 9.62 14.30 2.74
N ARG A 133 9.39 15.49 3.32
CA ARG A 133 8.75 15.63 4.64
C ARG A 133 7.31 16.08 4.46
N TYR A 134 6.36 15.20 4.78
CA TYR A 134 4.93 15.48 4.69
C TYR A 134 4.40 15.87 6.05
N GLN A 135 3.67 16.99 6.10
CA GLN A 135 3.01 17.43 7.33
C GLN A 135 1.55 16.97 7.33
N VAL A 136 1.13 16.34 8.43
CA VAL A 136 -0.29 16.19 8.72
C VAL A 136 -0.71 17.40 9.54
N LYS A 137 -1.71 18.14 9.06
CA LYS A 137 -2.23 19.34 9.75
C LYS A 137 -3.58 19.07 10.42
N ASP A 138 -3.74 19.77 11.54
CA ASP A 138 -4.79 19.72 12.55
C ASP A 138 -6.15 20.30 12.07
N ALA A 139 -6.65 19.84 10.93
CA ALA A 139 -8.00 20.18 10.48
C ALA A 139 -8.73 18.90 10.05
N GLY A 140 -8.98 18.01 11.03
CA GLY A 140 -9.83 16.85 10.84
C GLY A 140 -9.29 15.83 9.83
N ARG A 141 -8.07 15.33 10.06
CA ARG A 141 -7.40 14.31 9.21
C ARG A 141 -7.04 14.83 7.82
N THR A 142 -6.31 15.95 7.79
CA THR A 142 -5.84 16.58 6.55
C THR A 142 -4.32 16.42 6.42
N LEU A 143 -3.89 15.75 5.36
CA LEU A 143 -2.49 15.59 4.97
C LEU A 143 -2.13 16.70 3.98
N VAL A 144 -1.04 17.40 4.25
CA VAL A 144 -0.51 18.42 3.34
C VAL A 144 0.79 17.92 2.73
N LEU A 145 0.72 17.60 1.43
CA LEU A 145 1.88 17.26 0.64
C LEU A 145 2.52 18.56 0.13
N GLY A 146 3.62 18.96 0.79
CA GLY A 146 4.40 20.14 0.43
C GLY A 146 5.39 19.90 -0.71
N PRO A 147 6.11 20.95 -1.16
CA PRO A 147 7.26 20.80 -2.04
C PRO A 147 8.36 20.02 -1.32
N TYR A 148 9.22 19.34 -2.07
CA TYR A 148 10.35 18.60 -1.52
C TYR A 148 11.67 19.31 -1.84
N ARG A 149 12.73 18.90 -1.13
CA ARG A 149 14.09 19.34 -1.38
C ARG A 149 14.86 18.23 -2.07
N ASP A 150 15.49 18.53 -3.21
CA ASP A 150 16.46 17.63 -3.83
C ASP A 150 17.71 17.46 -2.94
N GLY A 151 18.60 16.53 -3.29
CA GLY A 151 19.89 16.33 -2.59
C GLY A 151 20.78 17.59 -2.56
N LYS A 152 20.45 18.62 -3.34
CA LYS A 152 21.12 19.94 -3.39
C LYS A 152 20.38 21.00 -2.57
N GLY A 153 19.34 20.62 -1.83
CA GLY A 153 18.57 21.49 -0.94
C GLY A 153 17.61 22.45 -1.66
N ARG A 154 17.41 22.32 -2.97
CA ARG A 154 16.53 23.20 -3.75
C ARG A 154 15.08 22.74 -3.62
N TYR A 155 14.19 23.69 -3.40
CA TYR A 155 12.75 23.42 -3.38
C TYR A 155 12.25 23.15 -4.80
N GLN A 156 11.81 21.93 -5.06
CA GLN A 156 11.05 21.62 -6.26
C GLN A 156 9.56 21.63 -5.92
N ALA A 157 8.82 22.57 -6.52
CA ALA A 157 7.39 22.39 -6.66
C ALA A 157 7.22 21.17 -7.55
N ALA A 158 6.51 20.12 -7.10
CA ALA A 158 6.29 18.92 -7.90
C ALA A 158 5.29 19.19 -9.04
N THR A 159 5.63 20.16 -9.88
CA THR A 159 5.06 20.38 -11.18
C THR A 159 5.77 19.38 -12.06
N LEU A 160 5.13 18.22 -12.26
CA LEU A 160 5.52 17.24 -13.26
C LEU A 160 5.28 17.89 -14.64
N THR A 161 6.17 18.78 -15.06
CA THR A 161 6.04 19.53 -16.32
C THR A 161 6.97 18.97 -17.37
N GLY A 162 6.38 18.27 -18.35
CA GLY A 162 6.98 18.01 -19.67
C GLY A 162 7.99 16.86 -19.70
N LYS A 163 7.77 15.87 -20.57
CA LYS A 163 8.50 14.58 -20.70
C LYS A 163 8.54 13.70 -19.44
N ASP A 164 8.56 14.30 -18.26
CA ASP A 164 8.46 13.72 -16.92
C ASP A 164 6.99 13.59 -16.48
N LYS A 165 6.12 13.20 -17.41
CA LYS A 165 4.81 12.71 -16.99
C LYS A 165 5.08 11.48 -16.13
N PRO A 166 4.47 11.38 -14.94
CA PRO A 166 4.63 10.17 -14.16
C PRO A 166 4.24 9.02 -15.07
N ARG A 167 5.15 8.05 -15.25
CA ARG A 167 4.93 6.90 -16.14
C ARG A 167 3.69 6.09 -15.74
N SER A 168 3.12 6.38 -14.57
CA SER A 168 1.94 5.75 -14.04
C SER A 168 0.93 6.75 -13.46
N ASN A 169 -0.34 6.37 -13.47
CA ASN A 169 -1.45 7.14 -12.87
C ASN A 169 -1.42 7.15 -11.33
N TYR A 170 -0.31 6.72 -10.70
CA TYR A 170 -0.23 6.44 -9.27
C TYR A 170 0.43 7.55 -8.46
N THR A 171 1.13 8.49 -9.09
CA THR A 171 1.81 9.58 -8.39
C THR A 171 0.83 10.56 -7.76
N LEU A 172 0.89 10.72 -6.43
CA LEU A 172 0.13 11.77 -5.73
C LEU A 172 0.73 13.16 -6.00
N PRO A 173 -0.01 14.10 -6.60
CA PRO A 173 0.47 15.45 -6.77
C PRO A 173 0.54 16.23 -5.44
N PRO A 174 1.34 17.30 -5.37
CA PRO A 174 1.29 18.22 -4.23
C PRO A 174 -0.12 18.77 -4.00
N GLY A 175 -0.42 19.04 -2.74
CA GLY A 175 -1.69 19.60 -2.33
C GLY A 175 -2.18 19.11 -0.99
N THR A 176 -3.41 19.48 -0.70
CA THR A 176 -4.10 19.10 0.53
C THR A 176 -4.95 17.86 0.26
N TYR A 177 -4.92 16.90 1.17
CA TYR A 177 -5.66 15.65 1.10
C TYR A 177 -6.44 15.49 2.39
N SER A 178 -7.73 15.19 2.31
CA SER A 178 -8.55 14.97 3.50
C SER A 178 -9.00 13.51 3.56
N LEU A 179 -9.02 12.94 4.76
CA LEU A 179 -9.51 11.59 4.98
C LEU A 179 -11.03 11.54 4.79
N ARG A 180 -11.48 10.81 3.76
CA ARG A 180 -12.90 10.62 3.44
C ARG A 180 -13.17 9.15 3.22
N ALA A 181 -14.14 8.60 3.95
CA ALA A 181 -14.50 7.18 3.89
C ALA A 181 -13.28 6.24 4.07
N GLY A 182 -12.42 6.54 5.04
CA GLY A 182 -11.26 5.72 5.38
C GLY A 182 -10.07 5.83 4.42
N ARG A 183 -10.11 6.71 3.41
CA ARG A 183 -8.97 6.98 2.52
C ARG A 183 -8.70 8.47 2.33
N TYR A 184 -7.44 8.84 2.19
CA TYR A 184 -7.08 10.20 1.81
C TYR A 184 -7.47 10.49 0.36
N GLN A 185 -8.19 11.59 0.17
CA GLN A 185 -8.60 12.09 -1.15
C GLN A 185 -8.11 13.51 -1.31
N ARG A 186 -7.63 13.88 -2.51
CA ARG A 186 -7.18 15.24 -2.78
C ARG A 186 -8.35 16.20 -2.53
N ALA A 187 -8.17 17.14 -1.62
CA ALA A 187 -9.08 18.26 -1.46
C ALA A 187 -9.04 19.03 -2.77
N THR A 188 -10.13 18.98 -3.53
CA THR A 188 -10.32 19.93 -4.61
C THR A 188 -10.32 21.28 -3.95
N ALA A 189 -9.39 22.17 -4.30
CA ALA A 189 -9.49 23.56 -3.90
C ALA A 189 -10.92 23.98 -4.27
N ALA A 190 -11.73 24.32 -3.27
CA ALA A 190 -13.05 24.83 -3.55
C ALA A 190 -12.81 26.09 -4.36
N LEU A 191 -13.00 26.00 -5.68
CA LEU A 191 -13.18 27.19 -6.49
C LEU A 191 -14.29 27.98 -5.77
N PRO A 192 -14.12 29.28 -5.51
CA PRO A 192 -15.21 30.09 -4.97
C PRO A 192 -16.43 29.79 -5.83
N ALA A 193 -17.53 29.42 -5.18
CA ALA A 193 -18.69 28.81 -5.83
C ALA A 193 -19.26 29.75 -6.89
N SER A 194 -18.77 29.62 -8.13
CA SER A 194 -19.41 30.19 -9.29
C SER A 194 -20.56 29.26 -9.64
N ILE A 195 -21.77 29.77 -9.44
CA ILE A 195 -23.05 29.20 -9.86
C ILE A 195 -22.87 28.52 -11.22
N ARG A 196 -23.04 27.19 -11.28
CA ARG A 196 -23.30 26.49 -12.54
C ARG A 196 -24.57 25.64 -12.42
N PRO A 197 -25.51 25.78 -13.37
CA PRO A 197 -26.77 25.05 -13.37
C PRO A 197 -26.59 23.63 -13.93
N GLY A 198 -27.29 22.66 -13.34
CA GLY A 198 -27.83 21.50 -14.06
C GLY A 198 -26.90 20.33 -14.42
N GLY A 199 -25.79 20.11 -13.72
CA GLY A 199 -24.94 18.93 -13.96
C GLY A 199 -25.48 17.67 -13.28
N LEU A 200 -25.83 16.64 -14.08
CA LEU A 200 -26.16 15.28 -13.63
C LEU A 200 -25.18 14.80 -12.54
N ALA A 201 -25.73 14.38 -11.40
CA ALA A 201 -24.96 13.91 -10.27
C ALA A 201 -24.05 12.73 -10.69
N PRO A 202 -22.74 12.75 -10.37
CA PRO A 202 -21.87 11.61 -10.61
C PRO A 202 -22.41 10.39 -9.87
N ALA A 203 -22.46 9.24 -10.57
CA ALA A 203 -22.95 8.00 -10.00
C ALA A 203 -22.26 7.71 -8.66
N PRO A 204 -23.00 7.28 -7.61
CA PRO A 204 -22.45 7.08 -6.29
C PRO A 204 -21.31 6.06 -6.34
N ARG A 205 -20.09 6.53 -6.02
CA ARG A 205 -18.93 5.66 -5.86
C ARG A 205 -19.11 4.79 -4.63
N ARG A 206 -18.94 3.49 -4.80
CA ARG A 206 -19.14 2.53 -3.73
C ARG A 206 -18.01 2.62 -2.70
N LEU A 207 -18.37 2.92 -1.45
CA LEU A 207 -17.41 3.25 -0.39
C LEU A 207 -16.74 2.03 0.24
N ALA A 208 -17.39 0.86 0.22
CA ALA A 208 -16.86 -0.39 0.76
C ALA A 208 -17.60 -1.60 0.18
N VAL A 209 -16.93 -2.76 0.21
CA VAL A 209 -17.55 -4.07 -0.05
C VAL A 209 -17.72 -4.86 1.24
N SER A 210 -18.81 -5.61 1.34
CA SER A 210 -19.06 -6.47 2.50
C SER A 210 -18.27 -7.77 2.42
N VAL A 211 -18.05 -8.40 3.58
CA VAL A 211 -17.46 -9.74 3.66
C VAL A 211 -18.23 -10.76 2.83
N THR A 212 -19.56 -10.68 2.83
CA THR A 212 -20.44 -11.59 2.07
C THR A 212 -20.29 -11.42 0.57
N GLU A 213 -19.98 -10.21 0.12
CA GLU A 213 -19.72 -9.99 -1.29
C GLU A 213 -18.37 -10.56 -1.72
N VAL A 214 -17.34 -10.30 -0.93
CA VAL A 214 -15.98 -10.71 -1.25
C VAL A 214 -15.79 -12.22 -1.14
N ASN A 215 -16.32 -12.86 -0.09
CA ASN A 215 -16.11 -14.29 0.13
C ASN A 215 -16.76 -15.15 -0.95
N GLY A 216 -15.99 -15.97 -1.64
CA GLY A 216 -16.51 -16.95 -2.59
C GLY A 216 -15.58 -17.26 -3.74
N THR A 217 -16.11 -17.97 -4.73
CA THR A 217 -15.41 -18.31 -5.97
C THR A 217 -16.00 -17.51 -7.13
N PHE A 218 -15.13 -16.90 -7.91
CA PHE A 218 -15.46 -16.11 -9.10
C PHE A 218 -14.84 -16.79 -10.32
N ARG A 219 -15.60 -16.90 -11.41
CA ARG A 219 -15.18 -17.57 -12.64
C ARG A 219 -15.44 -16.68 -13.85
N ASP A 220 -14.54 -16.65 -14.81
CA ASP A 220 -14.76 -15.96 -16.09
C ASP A 220 -15.32 -16.90 -17.18
N ALA A 221 -15.46 -16.37 -18.39
CA ALA A 221 -15.99 -17.12 -19.53
C ALA A 221 -15.05 -18.25 -20.00
N GLN A 222 -13.76 -18.17 -19.67
CA GLN A 222 -12.73 -19.13 -20.02
C GLN A 222 -12.59 -20.25 -18.96
N GLY A 223 -13.33 -20.16 -17.85
CA GLY A 223 -13.31 -21.15 -16.78
C GLY A 223 -12.24 -20.92 -15.72
N ARG A 224 -11.47 -19.83 -15.81
CA ARG A 224 -10.43 -19.46 -14.84
C ARG A 224 -11.11 -18.99 -13.56
N GLU A 225 -10.52 -19.29 -12.40
CA GLU A 225 -11.17 -19.07 -11.11
C GLU A 225 -10.33 -18.23 -10.15
N PHE A 226 -11.00 -17.30 -9.47
CA PHE A 226 -10.52 -16.65 -8.26
C PHE A 226 -11.30 -17.15 -7.05
N ALA A 227 -10.61 -17.75 -6.08
CA ALA A 227 -11.14 -18.02 -4.75
C ALA A 227 -10.75 -16.86 -3.82
N LEU A 228 -11.73 -16.16 -3.26
CA LEU A 228 -11.51 -15.00 -2.39
C LEU A 228 -12.04 -15.26 -0.99
N LEU A 229 -11.22 -14.93 0.00
CA LEU A 229 -11.56 -15.00 1.43
C LEU A 229 -11.14 -13.70 2.13
N ALA A 230 -12.12 -12.93 2.59
CA ALA A 230 -11.89 -11.83 3.51
C ALA A 230 -11.47 -12.37 4.88
N LEU A 231 -10.32 -11.87 5.36
CA LEU A 231 -9.72 -12.24 6.64
C LEU A 231 -10.13 -11.28 7.78
N GLY A 232 -10.87 -10.22 7.45
CA GLY A 232 -11.13 -9.10 8.35
C GLY A 232 -10.01 -8.05 8.30
N GLY A 233 -10.25 -6.89 8.94
CA GLY A 233 -9.24 -5.81 9.03
C GLY A 233 -8.72 -5.30 7.69
N GLY A 234 -9.54 -5.31 6.63
CA GLY A 234 -9.11 -4.89 5.29
C GLY A 234 -8.14 -5.83 4.59
N LYS A 235 -8.11 -7.12 4.97
CA LYS A 235 -7.23 -8.13 4.33
C LYS A 235 -8.03 -9.22 3.61
N LEU A 236 -7.47 -9.71 2.51
CA LEU A 236 -7.97 -10.82 1.70
C LEU A 236 -6.89 -11.89 1.55
N ARG A 237 -7.33 -13.14 1.47
CA ARG A 237 -6.60 -14.24 0.87
C ARG A 237 -7.20 -14.55 -0.49
N VAL A 238 -6.36 -14.63 -1.51
CA VAL A 238 -6.73 -14.76 -2.91
C VAL A 238 -6.05 -15.97 -3.51
N GLY A 239 -6.84 -16.89 -4.06
CA GLY A 239 -6.37 -18.05 -4.79
C GLY A 239 -6.69 -17.86 -6.26
N PHE A 240 -5.72 -18.03 -7.14
CA PHE A 240 -5.97 -18.11 -8.57
C PHE A 240 -5.78 -19.55 -9.03
N ARG A 241 -6.76 -20.06 -9.78
CA ARG A 241 -6.71 -21.35 -10.45
C ARG A 241 -6.96 -21.11 -11.93
N ASP A 242 -5.93 -21.37 -12.73
CA ASP A 242 -6.09 -21.38 -14.17
C ASP A 242 -6.85 -22.64 -14.61
N ALA A 243 -7.75 -22.47 -15.59
CA ALA A 243 -8.34 -23.59 -16.31
C ALA A 243 -7.32 -24.03 -17.34
N GLY A 244 -6.24 -24.69 -16.88
CA GLY A 244 -5.00 -24.86 -17.63
C GLY A 244 -5.15 -25.22 -19.11
N THR A 245 -4.19 -24.81 -19.92
CA THR A 245 -4.08 -25.27 -21.31
C THR A 245 -3.95 -26.79 -21.34
N LYS A 246 -4.87 -27.44 -22.06
CA LYS A 246 -4.95 -28.89 -22.20
C LYS A 246 -3.80 -29.37 -23.09
N THR A 247 -2.61 -29.53 -22.53
CA THR A 247 -1.46 -30.10 -23.26
C THR A 247 -1.34 -31.58 -22.89
N ALA A 248 -1.51 -32.47 -23.86
CA ALA A 248 -1.42 -33.93 -23.70
C ALA A 248 -2.34 -34.56 -22.62
N GLY A 249 -3.50 -33.96 -22.34
CA GLY A 249 -4.51 -34.55 -21.44
C GLY A 249 -4.22 -34.40 -19.93
N VAL A 250 -3.18 -33.66 -19.55
CA VAL A 250 -2.86 -33.34 -18.16
C VAL A 250 -3.20 -31.87 -17.89
N TYR A 251 -4.05 -31.63 -16.88
CA TYR A 251 -4.30 -30.27 -16.39
C TYR A 251 -3.20 -29.90 -15.39
N HIS A 252 -2.36 -28.92 -15.75
CA HIS A 252 -1.48 -28.27 -14.77
C HIS A 252 -2.29 -27.17 -14.06
N ALA A 253 -2.95 -27.53 -12.96
CA ALA A 253 -3.59 -26.54 -12.11
C ALA A 253 -2.51 -25.84 -11.27
N HIS A 254 -2.05 -24.67 -11.70
CA HIS A 254 -1.26 -23.81 -10.84
C HIS A 254 -2.21 -23.12 -9.86
N LEU A 255 -2.11 -23.50 -8.57
CA LEU A 255 -2.81 -22.82 -7.49
C LEU A 255 -1.84 -21.81 -6.87
N PHE A 256 -2.07 -20.53 -7.13
CA PHE A 256 -1.32 -19.46 -6.48
C PHE A 256 -2.15 -18.85 -5.37
N THR A 257 -1.56 -18.70 -4.17
CA THR A 257 -2.22 -18.06 -3.03
C THR A 257 -1.49 -16.77 -2.67
N TYR A 258 -2.23 -15.69 -2.53
CA TYR A 258 -1.73 -14.36 -2.19
C TYR A 258 -2.50 -13.81 -0.99
N ASP A 259 -1.82 -13.07 -0.13
CA ASP A 259 -2.46 -12.18 0.83
C ASP A 259 -2.42 -10.75 0.28
N ALA A 260 -3.55 -10.04 0.33
CA ALA A 260 -3.69 -8.72 -0.21
C ALA A 260 -4.49 -7.79 0.71
N SER A 261 -4.13 -6.52 0.74
CA SER A 261 -4.92 -5.49 1.38
C SER A 261 -6.04 -5.04 0.44
N ILE A 262 -7.28 -4.99 0.94
CA ILE A 262 -8.42 -4.39 0.26
C ILE A 262 -8.76 -3.06 0.94
N ALA A 263 -9.02 -2.03 0.13
CA ALA A 263 -9.75 -0.89 0.65
C ALA A 263 -10.74 -0.33 -0.37
N ALA A 264 -11.86 0.17 0.16
CA ALA A 264 -13.10 0.41 -0.57
C ALA A 264 -13.55 -0.83 -1.37
N ASP A 265 -13.45 -0.77 -2.70
CA ASP A 265 -13.89 -1.78 -3.67
C ASP A 265 -12.73 -2.47 -4.41
N SER A 266 -11.48 -2.20 -4.01
CA SER A 266 -10.31 -2.61 -4.76
C SER A 266 -9.21 -3.21 -3.88
N ALA A 267 -8.58 -4.27 -4.37
CA ALA A 267 -7.38 -4.89 -3.81
C ALA A 267 -6.28 -4.97 -4.87
N VAL A 268 -5.02 -4.98 -4.44
CA VAL A 268 -3.86 -5.17 -5.33
C VAL A 268 -3.12 -6.42 -4.89
N LEU A 269 -2.91 -7.37 -5.80
CA LEU A 269 -2.04 -8.52 -5.59
C LEU A 269 -0.63 -8.13 -6.00
N PRO A 270 0.38 -8.43 -5.17
CA PRO A 270 1.76 -8.20 -5.53
C PRO A 270 2.16 -9.08 -6.73
N PRO A 271 3.29 -8.77 -7.39
CA PRO A 271 3.90 -9.66 -8.35
C PRO A 271 4.16 -11.05 -7.76
N TYR A 272 4.15 -12.07 -8.62
CA TYR A 272 4.45 -13.43 -8.20
C TYR A 272 5.85 -13.50 -7.59
N ALA A 273 5.96 -14.10 -6.40
CA ALA A 273 7.23 -14.27 -5.70
C ALA A 273 8.19 -15.11 -6.57
N GLY A 274 9.27 -14.48 -7.05
CA GLY A 274 10.24 -15.10 -7.96
C GLY A 274 10.16 -14.62 -9.41
N SER A 275 9.20 -13.76 -9.76
CA SER A 275 9.23 -13.03 -11.02
C SER A 275 10.12 -11.79 -10.91
N THR A 276 10.92 -11.52 -11.95
CA THR A 276 11.63 -10.25 -12.12
C THR A 276 10.71 -9.15 -12.67
N GLU A 277 9.46 -9.50 -13.01
CA GLU A 277 8.46 -8.57 -13.51
C GLU A 277 7.83 -7.80 -12.35
N THR A 278 7.67 -6.49 -12.50
CA THR A 278 6.95 -5.60 -11.57
C THR A 278 5.43 -5.68 -11.72
N CYS A 279 4.94 -6.72 -12.39
CA CYS A 279 3.55 -6.90 -12.76
C CYS A 279 2.68 -7.20 -11.54
N SER A 280 1.76 -6.29 -11.19
CA SER A 280 0.76 -6.52 -10.14
C SER A 280 -0.64 -6.65 -10.74
N LEU A 281 -1.56 -7.32 -10.03
CA LEU A 281 -2.95 -7.44 -10.46
C LEU A 281 -3.85 -6.60 -9.57
N ARG A 282 -4.72 -5.80 -10.19
CA ARG A 282 -5.77 -5.06 -9.49
C ARG A 282 -7.09 -5.81 -9.58
N LEU A 283 -7.63 -6.18 -8.43
CA LEU A 283 -8.97 -6.74 -8.26
C LEU A 283 -9.93 -5.61 -7.90
N ARG A 284 -11.04 -5.49 -8.63
CA ARG A 284 -12.08 -4.50 -8.37
C ARG A 284 -13.47 -5.12 -8.36
N PHE A 285 -14.21 -4.91 -7.28
CA PHE A 285 -15.58 -5.36 -7.13
C PHE A 285 -16.53 -4.31 -7.72
N GLU A 286 -16.84 -4.43 -9.01
CA GLU A 286 -17.67 -3.44 -9.73
C GLU A 286 -19.10 -3.41 -9.19
N ARG A 287 -19.65 -4.57 -8.84
CA ARG A 287 -20.98 -4.75 -8.26
C ARG A 287 -21.07 -6.11 -7.54
N PRO A 288 -22.09 -6.35 -6.68
CA PRO A 288 -22.26 -7.63 -6.04
C PRO A 288 -22.20 -8.79 -7.03
N GLY A 289 -21.27 -9.72 -6.79
CA GLY A 289 -21.08 -10.90 -7.63
C GLY A 289 -20.26 -10.67 -8.91
N THR A 290 -19.70 -9.49 -9.14
CA THR A 290 -18.85 -9.21 -10.32
C THR A 290 -17.49 -8.66 -9.88
N LEU A 291 -16.43 -9.35 -10.31
CA LEU A 291 -15.04 -9.01 -10.05
C LEU A 291 -14.36 -8.66 -11.38
N GLN A 292 -13.79 -7.47 -11.48
CA GLN A 292 -12.94 -7.07 -12.58
C GLN A 292 -11.48 -7.24 -12.17
N VAL A 293 -10.70 -7.94 -12.99
CA VAL A 293 -9.25 -8.10 -12.80
C VAL A 293 -8.55 -7.38 -13.94
N ARG A 294 -7.63 -6.50 -13.58
CA ARG A 294 -6.84 -5.71 -14.53
C ARG A 294 -5.36 -5.76 -14.14
N GLU A 295 -4.52 -5.62 -15.15
CA GLU A 295 -3.10 -5.43 -14.93
C GLU A 295 -2.84 -4.06 -14.31
N ASN A 296 -1.83 -4.03 -13.47
CA ASN A 296 -1.32 -2.84 -12.85
C ASN A 296 0.19 -2.80 -13.04
N GLY A 297 0.62 -2.23 -14.18
CA GLY A 297 2.00 -2.21 -14.65
C GLY A 297 2.07 -2.43 -16.17
N ALA A 298 3.26 -2.30 -16.76
CA ALA A 298 3.52 -2.68 -18.15
C ALA A 298 4.26 -4.02 -18.20
N GLY A 299 4.03 -4.83 -19.24
CA GLY A 299 4.77 -6.08 -19.46
C GLY A 299 4.10 -7.34 -18.90
N CYS A 300 2.88 -7.23 -18.38
CA CYS A 300 2.07 -8.38 -18.03
C CYS A 300 1.46 -8.98 -19.32
N THR A 301 1.62 -10.29 -19.53
CA THR A 301 0.64 -11.09 -20.27
C THR A 301 -0.11 -11.93 -19.24
N ALA A 302 -0.76 -11.27 -18.28
CA ALA A 302 -1.37 -12.01 -17.19
C ALA A 302 -2.65 -12.67 -17.71
N GLU A 303 -2.59 -13.99 -17.85
CA GLU A 303 -3.74 -14.87 -18.15
C GLU A 303 -4.87 -14.74 -17.12
N ALA A 304 -4.75 -13.90 -16.10
CA ALA A 304 -5.77 -13.62 -15.10
C ALA A 304 -6.61 -12.36 -15.39
N VAL A 305 -6.33 -11.61 -16.45
CA VAL A 305 -7.09 -10.40 -16.80
C VAL A 305 -8.46 -10.77 -17.34
N GLY A 306 -9.49 -10.10 -16.82
CA GLY A 306 -10.85 -10.34 -17.29
C GLY A 306 -11.92 -9.90 -16.31
N THR A 307 -13.15 -10.28 -16.63
CA THR A 307 -14.32 -10.09 -15.78
C THR A 307 -14.79 -11.45 -15.29
N TYR A 308 -14.88 -11.60 -13.98
CA TYR A 308 -15.26 -12.82 -13.30
C TYR A 308 -16.62 -12.63 -12.62
N THR A 309 -17.45 -13.66 -12.71
CA THR A 309 -18.76 -13.72 -12.05
C THR A 309 -18.70 -14.67 -10.88
N LYS A 310 -19.28 -14.29 -9.75
CA LYS A 310 -19.35 -15.13 -8.56
C LYS A 310 -20.22 -16.35 -8.84
N ILE A 311 -19.63 -17.53 -8.75
CA ILE A 311 -20.30 -18.82 -8.97
C ILE A 311 -20.60 -19.55 -7.65
N SER A 312 -19.96 -19.13 -6.56
CA SER A 312 -20.17 -19.72 -5.24
C SER A 312 -19.98 -18.67 -4.15
N ALA A 313 -20.89 -18.65 -3.17
CA ALA A 313 -20.76 -17.86 -1.94
C ALA A 313 -20.13 -18.66 -0.78
N THR A 314 -19.86 -19.94 -0.99
CA THR A 314 -19.22 -20.79 0.01
C THR A 314 -17.83 -20.24 0.32
N LYS A 315 -17.53 -20.11 1.61
CA LYS A 315 -16.23 -19.65 2.10
C LYS A 315 -15.11 -20.59 1.58
N PRO A 316 -14.18 -20.11 0.74
CA PRO A 316 -13.12 -20.97 0.21
C PRO A 316 -12.17 -21.43 1.32
N THR A 317 -11.59 -22.62 1.16
CA THR A 317 -10.49 -23.12 1.99
C THR A 317 -9.20 -23.10 1.19
N PHE A 318 -8.15 -22.57 1.80
CA PHE A 318 -6.79 -22.57 1.26
C PHE A 318 -6.03 -23.59 2.09
N ARG A 319 -5.53 -24.64 1.45
CA ARG A 319 -4.70 -25.67 2.08
C ARG A 319 -3.25 -25.43 1.70
#